data_AF-A0A966DCI0-F1
#
_entry.id   AF-A0A966DCI0-F1
#
_cell.length_a   1.000
_cell.length_b   1.000
_cell.length_c   1.000
_cell.angle_alpha   90.00
_cell.angle_beta   90.00
_cell.angle_gamma   90.00
#
_symmetry.space_group_name_H-M   'P 1'
#
loop_
_entity.id
_entity.type
_entity.pdbx_description
1 polymer ?
#
loop_
_entity_poly.entity_id
_entity_poly.type
_entity_poly.pdbx_seq_one_letter_code
_entity_poly.pdbx_strand_id
1 'polypeptide(L)'
;MSKNLSIGIGALFSLSALGGIIRIFEEGVQVANIIAIIITGLLAYWFLYIKGINRPATVPAPKQQAQKEATAPKRKTTPAKTIDTMVVGLSYDNEDGRSRQDIIREYVEEQIESGMEEAYNGQTDEEILSKDYNSREYEVTITGDMDLELEAEPDNQYDPNAVKVFLNGEAVGYIPKEDAKKVKKLIEKEDYFYEFKILGGKYKEVRDGIIVERDSDYKIFLKLYE
;
A
#
# COMPACT_ATOMS: atom_id res chain seq x y z
N MET A 1 4.73 49.94 -3.16
CA MET A 1 3.77 49.05 -3.85
C MET A 1 4.57 48.26 -4.90
N SER A 2 4.55 46.93 -4.79
CA SER A 2 4.91 45.87 -5.78
C SER A 2 4.89 46.31 -7.26
N LYS A 3 5.65 45.79 -8.26
CA LYS A 3 6.57 44.63 -8.50
C LYS A 3 7.39 45.01 -9.78
N ASN A 4 8.51 44.41 -10.19
CA ASN A 4 9.43 43.37 -9.67
C ASN A 4 10.85 43.62 -10.26
N LEU A 5 11.81 42.70 -10.09
CA LEU A 5 13.13 42.72 -10.73
C LEU A 5 13.49 41.35 -11.38
N SER A 6 14.47 41.39 -12.28
CA SER A 6 14.96 40.43 -13.30
C SER A 6 15.49 39.04 -12.88
N ILE A 7 15.95 38.29 -13.91
CA ILE A 7 16.71 37.01 -13.95
C ILE A 7 15.79 35.79 -14.14
N GLY A 8 16.04 34.82 -15.03
CA GLY A 8 17.13 34.61 -16.00
C GLY A 8 17.42 33.10 -16.19
N ILE A 9 18.08 32.69 -17.28
CA ILE A 9 18.37 31.29 -17.69
C ILE A 9 17.11 30.55 -18.22
N GLY A 10 17.13 29.76 -19.30
CA GLY A 10 18.20 29.47 -20.26
C GLY A 10 18.31 27.98 -20.59
N ALA A 11 17.64 27.52 -21.65
CA ALA A 11 17.89 26.21 -22.27
C ALA A 11 17.55 26.26 -23.78
N LEU A 12 18.59 26.18 -24.61
CA LEU A 12 18.47 26.01 -26.05
C LEU A 12 18.29 24.52 -26.35
N PHE A 13 17.31 24.14 -27.17
CA PHE A 13 17.39 22.87 -27.93
C PHE A 13 17.08 23.13 -29.40
N SER A 14 18.00 22.67 -30.25
CA SER A 14 18.03 22.94 -31.68
C SER A 14 17.12 21.99 -32.45
N LEU A 15 16.03 22.52 -33.03
CA LEU A 15 15.21 21.80 -34.01
C LEU A 15 15.79 21.96 -35.43
N SER A 16 16.87 21.24 -35.73
CA SER A 16 17.33 21.03 -37.10
C SER A 16 16.60 19.86 -37.75
N ALA A 17 15.33 20.08 -38.08
CA ALA A 17 14.52 19.18 -38.92
C ALA A 17 13.68 19.98 -39.94
N LEU A 18 14.33 20.92 -40.63
CA LEU A 18 13.76 21.67 -41.76
C LEU A 18 13.54 20.75 -42.97
N GLY A 19 12.43 20.02 -42.97
CA GLY A 19 12.05 19.12 -44.06
C GLY A 19 10.55 18.87 -44.26
N GLY A 20 9.67 19.30 -43.34
CA GLY A 20 8.25 18.89 -43.36
C GLY A 20 7.19 19.98 -43.07
N ILE A 21 7.57 21.24 -42.83
CA ILE A 21 6.62 22.25 -42.32
C ILE A 21 5.85 22.99 -43.43
N ILE A 22 6.32 22.98 -44.69
CA ILE A 22 5.62 23.63 -45.81
C ILE A 22 4.56 22.68 -46.43
N ARG A 23 3.60 22.24 -45.61
CA ARG A 23 2.31 21.69 -46.11
C ARG A 23 1.14 21.62 -45.11
N ILE A 24 1.32 22.08 -43.87
CA ILE A 24 0.24 22.06 -42.86
C ILE A 24 -0.49 23.42 -42.83
N PHE A 25 -1.33 23.67 -43.84
CA PHE A 25 -2.29 24.80 -43.82
C PHE A 25 -3.72 24.44 -44.27
N GLU A 26 -3.99 23.18 -44.61
CA GLU A 26 -5.35 22.66 -44.86
C GLU A 26 -5.85 21.68 -43.77
N GLU A 27 -4.98 21.16 -42.89
CA GLU A 27 -5.32 20.09 -41.94
C GLU A 27 -5.83 20.56 -40.56
N GLY A 28 -5.75 21.86 -40.25
CA GLY A 28 -6.11 22.39 -38.92
C GLY A 28 -7.56 22.08 -38.49
N VAL A 29 -8.48 21.97 -39.45
CA VAL A 29 -9.87 21.59 -39.21
C VAL A 29 -10.02 20.10 -38.87
N GLN A 30 -9.21 19.21 -39.47
CA GLN A 30 -9.31 17.78 -39.20
C GLN A 30 -8.77 17.42 -37.81
N VAL A 31 -7.62 18.00 -37.42
CA VAL A 31 -7.04 17.76 -36.09
C VAL A 31 -7.97 18.26 -34.97
N ALA A 32 -8.58 19.44 -35.15
CA ALA A 32 -9.57 19.96 -34.20
C ALA A 32 -10.80 19.04 -34.06
N ASN A 33 -11.29 18.48 -35.17
CA ASN A 33 -12.41 17.53 -35.15
C ASN A 33 -12.05 16.21 -34.44
N ILE A 34 -10.84 15.68 -34.64
CA ILE A 34 -10.37 14.47 -33.95
C ILE A 34 -10.27 14.70 -32.44
N ILE A 35 -9.69 15.84 -32.02
CA ILE A 35 -9.62 16.22 -30.60
C ILE A 35 -11.03 16.39 -30.01
N ALA A 36 -11.96 17.01 -30.74
CA ALA A 36 -13.35 17.15 -30.30
C ALA A 36 -14.05 15.79 -30.13
N ILE A 37 -13.81 14.82 -31.01
CA ILE A 37 -14.35 13.45 -30.90
C ILE A 37 -13.78 12.74 -29.66
N ILE A 38 -12.47 12.86 -29.40
CA ILE A 38 -11.82 12.25 -28.23
C ILE A 38 -12.39 12.85 -26.94
N ILE A 39 -12.50 14.18 -26.84
CA ILE A 39 -13.08 14.86 -25.67
C ILE A 39 -14.55 14.46 -25.49
N THR A 40 -15.33 14.38 -26.57
CA THR A 40 -16.74 13.95 -26.51
C THR A 40 -16.85 12.50 -26.03
N GLY A 41 -15.96 11.61 -26.48
CA GLY A 41 -15.89 10.22 -26.03
C GLY A 41 -15.54 10.10 -24.54
N LEU A 42 -14.56 10.87 -24.05
CA LEU A 42 -14.17 10.90 -22.64
C LEU A 42 -15.29 11.47 -21.76
N LEU A 43 -15.98 12.52 -22.18
CA LEU A 43 -17.13 13.08 -21.47
C LEU A 43 -18.33 12.13 -21.47
N ALA A 44 -18.58 11.42 -22.56
CA ALA A 44 -19.62 10.39 -22.62
C ALA A 44 -19.29 9.18 -21.72
N TYR A 45 -18.03 8.74 -21.70
CA TYR A 45 -17.54 7.70 -20.80
C TYR A 45 -17.70 8.11 -19.33
N TRP A 46 -17.25 9.32 -18.96
CA TRP A 46 -17.40 9.87 -17.62
C TRP A 46 -18.88 10.02 -17.21
N PHE A 47 -19.74 10.44 -18.13
CA PHE A 47 -21.19 10.51 -17.88
C PHE A 47 -21.84 9.13 -17.70
N LEU A 48 -21.39 8.10 -18.43
CA LEU A 48 -21.83 6.71 -18.25
C LEU A 48 -21.31 6.11 -16.94
N TYR A 49 -20.06 6.41 -16.58
CA TYR A 49 -19.44 6.03 -15.30
C TYR A 49 -20.20 6.64 -14.11
N ILE A 50 -20.51 7.95 -14.16
CA ILE A 50 -21.37 8.61 -13.17
C ILE A 50 -22.78 8.01 -13.14
N LYS A 51 -23.37 7.63 -14.28
CA LYS A 51 -24.66 6.91 -14.30
C LYS A 51 -24.59 5.48 -13.75
N GLY A 52 -23.41 4.85 -13.75
CA GLY A 52 -23.16 3.59 -13.07
C GLY A 52 -23.23 3.74 -11.54
N ILE A 53 -22.72 4.86 -11.02
CA ILE A 53 -22.76 5.21 -9.60
C ILE A 53 -24.16 5.72 -9.18
N ASN A 54 -24.82 6.52 -10.04
CA ASN A 54 -26.10 7.17 -9.76
C ASN A 54 -27.34 6.36 -10.21
N ARG A 55 -27.37 5.06 -9.90
CA ARG A 55 -28.65 4.35 -9.72
C ARG A 55 -29.03 4.41 -8.23
N PRO A 56 -29.84 5.39 -7.78
CA PRO A 56 -30.43 5.28 -6.45
C PRO A 56 -31.30 4.03 -6.44
N ALA A 57 -30.92 3.04 -5.63
CA ALA A 57 -31.83 1.97 -5.27
C ALA A 57 -33.02 2.61 -4.55
N THR A 58 -34.17 2.70 -5.23
CA THR A 58 -35.42 3.11 -4.60
C THR A 58 -35.87 1.99 -3.67
N VAL A 59 -35.30 1.97 -2.46
CA VAL A 59 -35.75 1.14 -1.35
C VAL A 59 -37.09 1.71 -0.89
N PRO A 60 -38.23 1.03 -1.09
CA PRO A 60 -39.47 1.46 -0.47
C PRO A 60 -39.30 1.33 1.05
N ALA A 61 -39.69 2.37 1.79
CA ALA A 61 -39.52 2.42 3.24
C ALA A 61 -40.09 1.16 3.92
N PRO A 62 -39.34 0.50 4.82
CA PRO A 62 -39.80 -0.72 5.46
C PRO A 62 -40.98 -0.41 6.37
N LYS A 63 -42.17 -0.86 5.97
CA LYS A 63 -43.32 -0.95 6.89
C LYS A 63 -42.92 -1.93 8.01
N GLN A 64 -42.93 -1.45 9.25
CA GLN A 64 -42.73 -2.31 10.41
C GLN A 64 -43.86 -3.36 10.46
N GLN A 65 -43.54 -4.57 10.03
CA GLN A 65 -44.32 -5.76 10.31
C GLN A 65 -43.51 -6.62 11.28
N ALA A 66 -44.06 -6.84 12.47
CA ALA A 66 -43.45 -7.67 13.48
C ALA A 66 -43.42 -9.13 13.01
N GLN A 67 -42.34 -9.54 12.36
CA GLN A 67 -42.05 -10.95 12.10
C GLN A 67 -41.61 -11.60 13.41
N LYS A 68 -42.40 -12.57 13.87
CA LYS A 68 -42.04 -13.43 15.00
C LYS A 68 -40.76 -14.19 14.65
N GLU A 69 -39.80 -14.21 15.57
CA GLU A 69 -38.59 -15.03 15.44
C GLU A 69 -38.97 -16.52 15.32
N ALA A 70 -38.91 -17.05 14.10
CA ALA A 70 -38.65 -18.47 13.92
C ALA A 70 -37.14 -18.66 14.09
N THR A 71 -36.72 -19.19 15.24
CA THR A 71 -35.32 -19.42 15.57
C THR A 71 -34.73 -20.53 14.69
N ALA A 72 -34.26 -20.14 13.50
CA ALA A 72 -33.31 -20.95 12.76
C ALA A 72 -32.13 -21.28 13.69
N PRO A 73 -31.65 -22.55 13.72
CA PRO A 73 -30.57 -22.92 14.63
C PRO A 73 -29.35 -22.07 14.33
N LYS A 74 -28.91 -21.27 15.31
CA LYS A 74 -27.66 -20.51 15.24
C LYS A 74 -26.53 -21.50 14.97
N ARG A 75 -26.09 -21.57 13.71
CA ARG A 75 -24.94 -22.38 13.29
C ARG A 75 -23.76 -21.83 14.08
N LYS A 76 -23.24 -22.63 15.01
CA LYS A 76 -22.06 -22.25 15.80
C LYS A 76 -20.88 -22.17 14.84
N THR A 77 -20.59 -20.98 14.33
CA THR A 77 -19.32 -20.68 13.69
C THR A 77 -18.25 -20.75 14.77
N THR A 78 -17.55 -21.88 14.86
CA THR A 78 -16.29 -21.95 15.61
C THR A 78 -15.36 -20.89 15.02
N PRO A 79 -14.70 -20.05 15.82
CA PRO A 79 -13.71 -19.12 15.29
C PRO A 79 -12.59 -19.92 14.59
N ALA A 80 -12.15 -19.44 13.43
CA ALA A 80 -10.97 -19.97 12.75
C ALA A 80 -9.76 -19.92 13.69
N LYS A 81 -8.84 -20.90 13.58
CA LYS A 81 -7.71 -20.98 14.50
C LYS A 81 -6.57 -20.15 13.95
N THR A 82 -6.14 -19.13 14.70
CA THR A 82 -5.10 -18.20 14.25
C THR A 82 -3.75 -18.45 14.92
N ILE A 83 -2.69 -18.01 14.25
CA ILE A 83 -1.35 -17.85 14.82
C ILE A 83 -0.94 -16.40 14.58
N ASP A 84 -0.93 -15.59 15.63
CA ASP A 84 -0.40 -14.22 15.60
C ASP A 84 1.09 -14.26 16.01
N THR A 85 1.99 -13.72 15.18
CA THR A 85 3.44 -13.74 15.43
C THR A 85 4.13 -12.51 14.83
N MET A 86 5.43 -12.33 15.09
CA MET A 86 6.23 -11.21 14.60
C MET A 86 7.54 -11.73 14.02
N VAL A 87 7.88 -11.32 12.80
CA VAL A 87 9.10 -11.76 12.12
C VAL A 87 10.33 -11.26 12.89
N VAL A 88 11.28 -12.15 13.15
CA VAL A 88 12.52 -11.87 13.86
C VAL A 88 13.72 -11.91 12.93
N GLY A 89 14.79 -11.23 13.33
CA GLY A 89 16.03 -11.13 12.54
C GLY A 89 15.96 -10.12 11.40
N LEU A 90 15.01 -9.18 11.45
CA LEU A 90 14.85 -8.06 10.51
C LEU A 90 16.02 -7.07 10.53
N SER A 91 16.86 -7.09 11.57
CA SER A 91 17.98 -6.18 11.80
C SER A 91 19.34 -6.79 11.44
N TYR A 92 19.36 -7.91 10.73
CA TYR A 92 20.58 -8.54 10.23
C TYR A 92 20.73 -8.31 8.73
N ASP A 93 21.93 -8.52 8.23
CA ASP A 93 22.20 -8.61 6.80
C ASP A 93 21.94 -10.05 6.30
N ASN A 94 21.66 -10.19 5.01
CA ASN A 94 21.64 -11.46 4.30
C ASN A 94 23.06 -11.91 3.92
N GLU A 95 23.20 -13.15 3.45
CA GLU A 95 24.49 -13.75 3.08
C GLU A 95 25.17 -13.05 1.88
N ASP A 96 24.38 -12.34 1.05
CA ASP A 96 24.84 -11.49 -0.04
C ASP A 96 25.31 -10.09 0.43
N GLY A 97 25.12 -9.77 1.72
CA GLY A 97 25.45 -8.48 2.32
C GLY A 97 24.34 -7.43 2.25
N ARG A 98 23.13 -7.75 1.77
CA ARG A 98 22.00 -6.80 1.81
C ARG A 98 21.41 -6.69 3.21
N SER A 99 21.25 -5.46 3.70
CA SER A 99 20.48 -5.16 4.91
C SER A 99 19.01 -5.51 4.72
N ARG A 100 18.43 -6.29 5.65
CA ARG A 100 17.00 -6.63 5.64
C ARG A 100 16.11 -5.41 5.88
N GLN A 101 16.60 -4.41 6.62
CA GLN A 101 15.90 -3.13 6.77
C GLN A 101 15.83 -2.36 5.45
N ASP A 102 16.83 -2.51 4.58
CA ASP A 102 16.86 -1.83 3.29
C ASP A 102 15.91 -2.50 2.29
N ILE A 103 15.87 -3.83 2.26
CA ILE A 103 14.86 -4.60 1.50
C ILE A 103 13.43 -4.19 1.90
N ILE A 104 13.15 -4.08 3.20
CA ILE A 104 11.82 -3.66 3.67
C ILE A 104 11.54 -2.19 3.31
N ARG A 105 12.56 -1.31 3.36
CA ARG A 105 12.41 0.10 2.96
C ARG A 105 12.11 0.23 1.47
N GLU A 106 12.80 -0.51 0.62
CA GLU A 106 12.58 -0.51 -0.83
C GLU A 106 11.16 -0.95 -1.19
N TYR A 107 10.65 -2.03 -0.56
CA TYR A 107 9.24 -2.43 -0.71
C TYR A 107 8.27 -1.33 -0.22
N VAL A 108 8.57 -0.68 0.90
CA VAL A 108 7.75 0.41 1.46
C VAL A 108 7.72 1.62 0.52
N GLU A 109 8.87 2.00 -0.04
CA GLU A 109 8.99 3.10 -1.00
C GLU A 109 8.27 2.74 -2.32
N GLU A 110 8.34 1.49 -2.79
CA GLU A 110 7.57 1.01 -3.95
C GLU A 110 6.04 1.11 -3.76
N GLN A 111 5.50 0.77 -2.58
CA GLN A 111 4.05 0.92 -2.31
C GLN A 111 3.60 2.40 -2.32
N ILE A 112 4.45 3.32 -1.88
CA ILE A 112 4.18 4.75 -1.90
C ILE A 112 4.32 5.32 -3.33
N GLU A 113 5.39 4.97 -4.05
CA GLU A 113 5.65 5.46 -5.41
C GLU A 113 4.64 4.94 -6.45
N SER A 114 4.15 3.70 -6.27
CA SER A 114 3.07 3.14 -7.09
C SER A 114 1.70 3.76 -6.80
N GLY A 115 1.56 4.53 -5.71
CA GLY A 115 0.29 5.11 -5.27
C GLY A 115 -0.68 4.10 -4.66
N MET A 116 -0.19 2.94 -4.22
CA MET A 116 -0.96 1.97 -3.45
C MET A 116 -1.19 2.46 -2.02
N GLU A 117 -0.24 3.22 -1.48
CA GLU A 117 -0.27 3.82 -0.14
C GLU A 117 0.00 5.34 -0.20
N GLU A 118 -0.68 6.13 0.63
CA GLU A 118 -0.44 7.57 0.75
C GLU A 118 0.42 7.90 1.97
N ALA A 119 1.55 8.59 1.74
CA ALA A 119 2.45 9.01 2.81
C ALA A 119 1.72 9.87 3.86
N TYR A 120 1.89 9.52 5.14
CA TYR A 120 1.19 10.08 6.30
C TYR A 120 -0.34 10.10 6.17
N ASN A 121 -0.92 9.14 5.44
CA ASN A 121 -2.36 9.10 5.10
C ASN A 121 -2.85 10.39 4.40
N GLY A 122 -1.98 11.02 3.60
CA GLY A 122 -2.26 12.27 2.90
C GLY A 122 -2.31 13.52 3.79
N GLN A 123 -2.01 13.40 5.08
CA GLN A 123 -2.20 14.48 6.05
C GLN A 123 -1.13 15.57 5.98
N THR A 124 -1.53 16.82 6.22
CA THR A 124 -0.58 17.95 6.28
C THR A 124 0.10 18.04 7.64
N ASP A 125 1.22 18.77 7.69
CA ASP A 125 1.92 19.06 8.95
C ASP A 125 1.01 19.79 9.96
N GLU A 126 0.12 20.68 9.51
CA GLU A 126 -0.86 21.34 10.38
C GLU A 126 -1.87 20.36 10.97
N GLU A 127 -2.30 19.36 10.20
CA GLU A 127 -3.21 18.32 10.68
C GLU A 127 -2.52 17.38 11.67
N ILE A 128 -1.25 17.02 11.42
CA ILE A 128 -0.43 16.25 12.36
C ILE A 128 -0.21 17.04 13.67
N LEU A 129 0.12 18.33 13.59
CA LEU A 129 0.27 19.22 14.76
C LEU A 129 -1.02 19.38 15.59
N SER A 130 -2.19 19.18 14.98
CA SER A 130 -3.48 19.30 15.66
C SER A 130 -3.85 18.09 16.54
N LYS A 131 -3.08 17.00 16.45
CA LYS A 131 -3.29 15.75 17.21
C LYS A 131 -2.80 15.89 18.66
N ASP A 132 -3.14 14.88 19.48
CA ASP A 132 -2.73 14.80 20.88
C ASP A 132 -1.21 14.87 21.06
N TYR A 133 -0.76 15.53 22.13
CA TYR A 133 0.66 15.62 22.48
C TYR A 133 1.31 14.23 22.61
N ASN A 134 2.48 14.06 21.99
CA ASN A 134 3.21 12.79 21.87
C ASN A 134 2.56 11.76 20.92
N SER A 135 1.63 12.14 20.04
CA SER A 135 1.25 11.29 18.91
C SER A 135 2.44 11.08 17.97
N ARG A 136 2.58 9.85 17.44
CA ARG A 136 3.49 9.51 16.35
C ARG A 136 2.68 9.14 15.12
N GLU A 137 2.98 9.78 14.00
CA GLU A 137 2.44 9.43 12.70
C GLU A 137 3.57 8.83 11.86
N TYR A 138 3.46 7.53 11.52
CA TYR A 138 4.42 6.89 10.62
C TYR A 138 4.14 7.33 9.18
N GLU A 139 5.17 7.33 8.34
CA GLU A 139 5.06 7.65 6.92
C GLU A 139 4.08 6.71 6.21
N VAL A 140 4.03 5.42 6.59
CA VAL A 140 2.98 4.50 6.15
C VAL A 140 2.81 3.36 7.16
N THR A 141 1.69 2.64 7.06
CA THR A 141 1.48 1.36 7.73
C THR A 141 0.88 0.39 6.73
N ILE A 142 1.72 -0.42 6.10
CA ILE A 142 1.31 -1.31 5.02
C ILE A 142 0.63 -2.56 5.59
N THR A 143 -0.47 -2.98 4.98
CA THR A 143 -1.11 -4.27 5.26
C THR A 143 -1.42 -5.02 3.97
N GLY A 144 -1.12 -6.32 3.91
CA GLY A 144 -1.37 -7.15 2.74
C GLY A 144 -1.48 -8.63 3.05
N ASP A 145 -1.75 -9.43 2.02
CA ASP A 145 -2.06 -10.86 2.10
C ASP A 145 -1.41 -11.70 0.96
N MET A 146 -0.57 -11.08 0.11
CA MET A 146 0.03 -11.73 -1.07
C MET A 146 1.57 -11.63 -1.18
N ASP A 147 2.21 -10.59 -0.65
CA ASP A 147 3.63 -10.29 -0.94
C ASP A 147 4.65 -11.03 -0.05
N LEU A 148 4.20 -11.88 0.89
CA LEU A 148 5.06 -12.70 1.73
C LEU A 148 5.09 -14.18 1.31
N GLU A 149 6.27 -14.77 1.38
CA GLU A 149 6.45 -16.22 1.21
C GLU A 149 7.07 -16.83 2.47
N LEU A 150 6.69 -18.08 2.78
CA LEU A 150 7.12 -18.81 3.97
C LEU A 150 7.76 -20.13 3.55
N GLU A 151 9.06 -20.30 3.81
CA GLU A 151 9.81 -21.49 3.46
C GLU A 151 10.29 -22.24 4.71
N ALA A 152 9.98 -23.53 4.83
CA ALA A 152 10.49 -24.35 5.92
C ALA A 152 11.93 -24.81 5.63
N GLU A 153 12.85 -24.61 6.57
CA GLU A 153 14.23 -25.09 6.48
C GLU A 153 14.44 -26.31 7.42
N PRO A 154 14.08 -27.55 7.00
CA PRO A 154 14.22 -28.74 7.84
C PRO A 154 15.68 -29.05 8.23
N ASP A 155 16.64 -28.66 7.39
CA ASP A 155 18.08 -28.89 7.59
C ASP A 155 18.79 -27.69 8.25
N ASN A 156 18.05 -26.70 8.76
CA ASN A 156 18.63 -25.53 9.44
C ASN A 156 19.37 -25.96 10.72
N GLN A 157 20.65 -25.57 10.81
CA GLN A 157 21.58 -25.97 11.88
C GLN A 157 21.19 -25.49 13.30
N TYR A 158 20.29 -24.51 13.43
CA TYR A 158 19.87 -23.91 14.72
C TYR A 158 18.48 -24.36 15.18
N ASP A 159 17.57 -24.64 14.23
CA ASP A 159 16.24 -25.19 14.49
C ASP A 159 15.66 -25.90 13.24
N PRO A 160 15.44 -27.24 13.26
CA PRO A 160 14.81 -27.96 12.14
C PRO A 160 13.31 -27.63 11.93
N ASN A 161 12.75 -26.74 12.75
CA ASN A 161 11.42 -26.17 12.56
C ASN A 161 11.47 -24.75 11.97
N ALA A 162 12.64 -24.19 11.69
CA ALA A 162 12.80 -22.83 11.19
C ALA A 162 11.94 -22.60 9.94
N VAL A 163 11.27 -21.45 9.90
CA VAL A 163 10.53 -20.97 8.75
C VAL A 163 11.10 -19.61 8.39
N LYS A 164 11.74 -19.51 7.22
CA LYS A 164 12.24 -18.27 6.65
C LYS A 164 11.07 -17.48 6.06
N VAL A 165 11.16 -16.15 6.14
CA VAL A 165 10.16 -15.22 5.62
C VAL A 165 10.81 -14.40 4.51
N PHE A 166 10.18 -14.41 3.34
CA PHE A 166 10.54 -13.56 2.21
C PHE A 166 9.46 -12.50 2.00
N LEU A 167 9.88 -11.32 1.53
CA LEU A 167 9.02 -10.22 1.09
C LEU A 167 9.41 -9.89 -0.35
N ASN A 168 8.46 -9.94 -1.29
CA ASN A 168 8.71 -9.76 -2.73
C ASN A 168 9.87 -10.65 -3.26
N GLY A 169 9.95 -11.90 -2.79
CA GLY A 169 11.01 -12.86 -3.15
C GLY A 169 12.35 -12.68 -2.42
N GLU A 170 12.51 -11.67 -1.56
CA GLU A 170 13.76 -11.41 -0.83
C GLU A 170 13.66 -11.77 0.66
N ALA A 171 14.68 -12.45 1.20
CA ALA A 171 14.66 -12.93 2.58
C ALA A 171 14.74 -11.77 3.58
N VAL A 172 13.69 -11.55 4.37
CA VAL A 172 13.61 -10.46 5.37
C VAL A 172 13.73 -10.94 6.82
N GLY A 173 13.58 -12.23 7.09
CA GLY A 173 13.76 -12.76 8.44
C GLY A 173 13.24 -14.18 8.63
N TYR A 174 12.85 -14.48 9.86
CA TYR A 174 12.37 -15.80 10.29
C TYR A 174 11.15 -15.70 11.21
N ILE A 175 10.34 -16.75 11.25
CA ILE A 175 9.33 -16.95 12.30
C ILE A 175 10.04 -17.26 13.64
N PRO A 176 9.59 -16.68 14.78
CA PRO A 176 10.15 -16.98 16.10
C PRO A 176 10.10 -18.48 16.44
N LYS A 177 11.12 -18.96 17.16
CA LYS A 177 11.32 -20.38 17.50
C LYS A 177 10.13 -21.01 18.24
N GLU A 178 9.46 -20.22 19.07
CA GLU A 178 8.26 -20.56 19.84
C GLU A 178 7.03 -20.85 18.95
N ASP A 179 6.97 -20.27 17.75
CA ASP A 179 5.87 -20.42 16.79
C ASP A 179 6.26 -21.21 15.54
N ALA A 180 7.55 -21.29 15.20
CA ALA A 180 8.07 -21.91 13.98
C ALA A 180 7.53 -23.33 13.77
N LYS A 181 7.47 -24.16 14.82
CA LYS A 181 6.88 -25.52 14.78
C LYS A 181 5.37 -25.54 14.51
N LYS A 182 4.61 -24.50 14.88
CA LYS A 182 3.18 -24.37 14.58
C LYS A 182 2.98 -23.89 13.15
N VAL A 183 3.74 -22.87 12.73
CA VAL A 183 3.69 -22.28 11.39
C VAL A 183 4.14 -23.29 10.34
N LYS A 184 5.25 -24.00 10.56
CA LYS A 184 5.72 -25.10 9.69
C LYS A 184 4.62 -26.13 9.42
N LYS A 185 3.92 -26.57 10.47
CA LYS A 185 2.77 -27.51 10.37
C LYS A 185 1.53 -26.94 9.70
N LEU A 186 1.41 -25.62 9.60
CA LEU A 186 0.31 -24.96 8.90
C LEU A 186 0.65 -24.86 7.42
N ILE A 187 1.85 -24.39 7.07
CA ILE A 187 2.28 -24.29 5.66
C ILE A 187 2.45 -25.67 5.01
N GLU A 188 2.85 -26.70 5.76
CA GLU A 188 2.87 -28.12 5.32
C GLU A 188 1.48 -28.68 4.92
N LYS A 189 0.38 -27.99 5.25
CA LYS A 189 -0.98 -28.40 4.82
C LYS A 189 -1.42 -27.78 3.50
N GLU A 190 -0.76 -26.71 3.07
CA GLU A 190 -1.13 -25.88 1.90
C GLU A 190 -2.55 -25.27 1.96
N ASP A 191 -3.27 -25.43 3.08
CA ASP A 191 -4.60 -24.87 3.37
C ASP A 191 -4.45 -23.83 4.49
N TYR A 192 -3.97 -22.65 4.12
CA TYR A 192 -3.83 -21.49 5.00
C TYR A 192 -3.90 -20.19 4.19
N PHE A 193 -4.23 -19.10 4.88
CA PHE A 193 -4.00 -17.74 4.39
C PHE A 193 -3.35 -16.92 5.50
N TYR A 194 -2.81 -15.76 5.14
CA TYR A 194 -2.19 -14.86 6.10
C TYR A 194 -2.59 -13.40 5.84
N GLU A 195 -2.45 -12.58 6.87
CA GLU A 195 -2.42 -11.12 6.78
C GLU A 195 -1.09 -10.68 7.41
N PHE A 196 -0.41 -9.71 6.80
CA PHE A 196 0.75 -9.07 7.40
C PHE A 196 0.54 -7.57 7.61
N LYS A 197 1.37 -7.02 8.49
CA LYS A 197 1.47 -5.58 8.73
C LYS A 197 2.92 -5.16 8.85
N ILE A 198 3.34 -4.19 8.05
CA ILE A 198 4.63 -3.52 8.19
C ILE A 198 4.43 -2.21 8.96
N LEU A 199 5.27 -1.97 9.96
CA LEU A 199 5.24 -0.76 10.79
C LEU A 199 6.67 -0.34 11.15
N GLY A 200 6.99 0.94 11.01
CA GLY A 200 8.31 1.50 11.28
C GLY A 200 8.68 2.53 10.20
N GLY A 201 9.98 2.67 9.95
CA GLY A 201 10.51 3.67 9.01
C GLY A 201 10.38 5.09 9.55
N LYS A 202 10.30 6.04 8.61
CA LYS A 202 10.16 7.46 8.90
C LYS A 202 8.86 7.73 9.66
N TYR A 203 8.91 8.63 10.64
CA TYR A 203 7.74 9.08 11.37
C TYR A 203 7.88 10.52 11.87
N LYS A 204 6.74 11.18 12.04
CA LYS A 204 6.61 12.52 12.62
C LYS A 204 6.09 12.41 14.04
N GLU A 205 6.73 13.10 14.98
CA GLU A 205 6.35 13.14 16.40
C GLU A 205 6.06 14.58 16.82
N VAL A 206 4.91 14.84 17.42
CA VAL A 206 4.57 16.17 17.94
C VAL A 206 5.15 16.32 19.35
N ARG A 207 6.12 17.23 19.52
CA ARG A 207 6.73 17.59 20.81
C ARG A 207 6.73 19.10 20.96
N ASP A 208 6.32 19.61 22.12
CA ASP A 208 6.37 21.04 22.47
C ASP A 208 5.73 21.97 21.41
N GLY A 209 4.75 21.47 20.64
CA GLY A 209 4.10 22.20 19.56
C GLY A 209 4.87 22.26 18.23
N ILE A 210 5.93 21.48 18.07
CA ILE A 210 6.68 21.32 16.81
C ILE A 210 6.65 19.87 16.31
N ILE A 211 6.71 19.69 14.99
CA ILE A 211 6.98 18.38 14.38
C ILE A 211 8.46 18.06 14.49
N VAL A 212 8.74 16.82 14.87
CA VAL A 212 10.08 16.25 14.91
C VAL A 212 10.09 14.99 14.05
N GLU A 213 10.81 15.03 12.93
CA GLU A 213 11.03 13.85 12.07
C GLU A 213 12.05 12.89 12.69
N ARG A 214 11.77 11.60 12.54
CA ARG A 214 12.52 10.47 13.08
C ARG A 214 12.43 9.28 12.14
N ASP A 215 13.27 8.29 12.38
CA ASP A 215 13.28 7.00 11.68
C ASP A 215 13.37 5.87 12.73
N SER A 216 12.92 4.68 12.39
CA SER A 216 12.86 3.52 13.28
C SER A 216 12.86 2.20 12.50
N ASP A 217 13.49 1.16 13.03
CA ASP A 217 13.50 -0.16 12.41
C ASP A 217 12.09 -0.66 12.09
N TYR A 218 11.88 -1.10 10.85
CA TYR A 218 10.68 -1.77 10.40
C TYR A 218 10.46 -3.10 11.11
N LYS A 219 9.19 -3.37 11.42
CA LYS A 219 8.68 -4.59 12.03
C LYS A 219 7.60 -5.17 11.15
N ILE A 220 7.67 -6.49 10.93
CA ILE A 220 6.66 -7.25 10.21
C ILE A 220 5.89 -8.10 11.23
N PHE A 221 4.60 -7.83 11.36
CA PHE A 221 3.67 -8.67 12.10
C PHE A 221 2.96 -9.58 11.10
N LEU A 222 2.74 -10.84 11.49
CA LEU A 222 2.13 -11.85 10.64
C LEU A 222 1.02 -12.56 11.41
N LYS A 223 -0.13 -12.73 10.76
CA LYS A 223 -1.26 -13.45 11.29
C LYS A 223 -1.68 -14.53 10.31
N LEU A 224 -1.52 -15.79 10.69
CA LEU A 224 -1.89 -16.94 9.86
C LEU A 224 -3.21 -17.55 10.33
N TYR A 225 -3.95 -18.10 9.39
CA TYR A 225 -5.27 -18.69 9.59
C TYR A 225 -5.28 -20.18 9.17
N GLU A 226 -5.86 -21.03 10.02
CA GLU A 226 -6.14 -22.48 9.82
C GLU A 226 -7.65 -22.76 9.78
#